data_AF-A0A9Q1RMR1-F1
#
_entry.id   AF-A0A9Q1RMR1-F1
#
_cell.length_a   1.000
_cell.length_b   1.000
_cell.length_c   1.000
_cell.angle_alpha   90.00
_cell.angle_beta   90.00
_cell.angle_gamma   90.00
#
_symmetry.space_group_name_H-M   'P 1'
#
loop_
_entity.id
_entity.type
_entity.pdbx_description
1 polymer ?
#
loop_
_entity_poly.entity_id
_entity_poly.type
_entity_poly.pdbx_seq_one_letter_code
_entity_poly.pdbx_strand_id
1 'polypeptide(L)'
;MQYAVCRRLNWEQSNGQMLNGSLLNLEERNVAFVDKIVWGGMDANQALRVRFSSDSLQLDRDACANLDSTIVPCCGELRELNRGHYHKVDEPSCSTPTKRPFNLPSVESIEELKTPAFEELLNTFWGGKSSKLANGDVKHSIEEAPSLRDSRVPLTAVN
;
A
#
# COMPACT_ATOMS: atom_id res chain seq x y z
N MET A 1 -85.03 25.54 -34.45
CA MET A 1 -84.28 24.64 -33.53
C MET A 1 -83.12 23.90 -34.21
N GLN A 2 -83.31 23.29 -35.39
CA GLN A 2 -82.28 22.49 -36.08
C GLN A 2 -80.93 23.22 -36.31
N TYR A 3 -80.95 24.49 -36.70
CA TYR A 3 -79.72 25.26 -36.95
C TYR A 3 -78.82 25.40 -35.70
N ALA A 4 -79.40 25.57 -34.51
CA ALA A 4 -78.63 25.69 -33.27
C ALA A 4 -77.99 24.36 -32.87
N VAL A 5 -78.69 23.24 -33.10
CA VAL A 5 -78.19 21.88 -32.85
C VAL A 5 -77.02 21.56 -33.79
N CYS A 6 -77.16 21.82 -35.09
CA CYS A 6 -76.06 21.66 -36.04
C CYS A 6 -74.83 22.50 -35.68
N ARG A 7 -75.02 23.75 -35.23
CA ARG A 7 -73.89 24.59 -34.84
C ARG A 7 -73.14 24.06 -33.62
N ARG A 8 -73.87 23.55 -32.61
CA ARG A 8 -73.27 22.93 -31.43
C ARG A 8 -72.48 21.67 -31.79
N LEU A 9 -73.06 20.79 -32.60
CA LEU A 9 -72.38 19.56 -33.03
C LEU A 9 -71.10 19.84 -33.83
N ASN A 10 -71.13 20.81 -34.74
CA ASN A 10 -69.93 21.21 -35.49
C ASN A 10 -68.86 21.82 -34.57
N TRP A 11 -69.25 22.61 -33.57
CA TRP A 11 -68.32 23.19 -32.61
C TRP A 11 -67.67 22.10 -31.73
N GLU A 12 -68.45 21.14 -31.25
CA GLU A 12 -67.94 20.00 -30.48
C GLU A 12 -67.00 19.13 -31.31
N GLN A 13 -67.34 18.88 -32.58
CA GLN A 13 -66.48 18.12 -33.50
C GLN A 13 -65.17 18.84 -33.79
N SER A 14 -65.21 20.15 -34.05
CA SER A 14 -64.01 20.96 -34.28
C SER A 14 -63.12 21.03 -33.04
N ASN A 15 -63.70 21.16 -31.85
CA ASN A 15 -62.93 21.14 -30.60
C ASN A 15 -62.33 19.77 -30.32
N GLY A 16 -63.06 18.68 -30.56
CA GLY A 16 -62.52 17.34 -30.45
C GLY A 16 -61.31 17.12 -31.37
N GLN A 17 -61.39 17.59 -32.61
CA GLN A 17 -60.26 17.52 -33.56
C GLN A 17 -59.06 18.35 -33.10
N MET A 18 -59.29 19.56 -32.58
CA MET A 18 -58.22 20.43 -32.09
C MET A 18 -57.53 19.86 -30.84
N LEU A 19 -58.31 19.31 -29.90
CA LEU A 19 -57.79 18.67 -28.69
C LEU A 19 -56.96 17.44 -29.04
N ASN A 20 -57.45 16.58 -29.93
CA ASN A 20 -56.72 15.40 -30.38
C ASN A 20 -55.43 15.78 -31.13
N GLY A 21 -55.47 16.79 -32.00
CA GLY A 21 -54.27 17.28 -32.69
C GLY A 21 -53.22 17.87 -31.73
N SER A 22 -53.67 18.57 -30.69
CA SER A 22 -52.79 19.12 -29.65
C SER A 22 -52.14 18.03 -28.79
N LEU A 23 -52.90 16.98 -28.47
CA LEU A 23 -52.41 15.81 -27.73
C LEU A 23 -51.33 15.07 -28.54
N LEU A 24 -51.61 14.75 -29.80
CA LEU A 24 -50.65 14.04 -30.67
C LEU A 24 -49.35 14.83 -30.85
N ASN A 25 -49.43 16.16 -31.03
CA ASN A 25 -48.25 17.01 -31.12
C ASN A 25 -47.44 17.01 -29.82
N LEU A 26 -48.11 17.01 -28.66
CA LEU A 26 -47.44 16.92 -27.37
C LEU A 26 -46.75 15.56 -27.19
N GLU A 27 -47.39 14.47 -27.58
CA GLU A 27 -46.82 13.12 -27.55
C GLU A 27 -45.57 13.04 -28.44
N GLU A 28 -45.64 13.55 -29.67
CA GLU A 28 -44.51 13.58 -30.60
C GLU A 28 -43.33 14.39 -30.04
N ARG A 29 -43.61 15.56 -29.44
CA ARG A 29 -42.57 16.37 -28.77
C ARG A 29 -41.96 15.66 -27.56
N ASN A 30 -42.76 14.95 -26.78
CA ASN A 30 -42.28 14.21 -25.62
C ASN A 30 -41.38 13.04 -26.03
N VAL A 31 -41.76 12.30 -27.07
CA VAL A 31 -40.91 11.23 -27.63
C VAL A 31 -39.57 11.81 -28.10
N ALA A 32 -39.60 12.88 -28.89
CA ALA A 32 -38.39 13.54 -29.35
C ALA A 32 -37.52 14.10 -28.20
N PHE A 33 -38.15 14.54 -27.11
CA PHE A 33 -37.44 15.03 -25.92
C PHE A 33 -36.77 13.89 -25.15
N VAL A 34 -37.46 12.76 -24.96
CA VAL A 34 -36.91 11.56 -24.32
C VAL A 34 -35.72 11.04 -25.13
N ASP A 35 -35.82 10.99 -26.46
CA ASP A 35 -34.71 10.55 -27.32
C ASP A 35 -33.46 11.43 -27.14
N LYS A 36 -33.62 12.76 -27.04
CA LYS A 36 -32.52 13.67 -26.76
C LYS A 36 -31.86 13.40 -25.40
N ILE A 37 -32.65 13.11 -24.38
CA ILE A 37 -32.12 12.76 -23.05
C ILE A 37 -31.34 11.45 -23.10
N VAL A 38 -31.91 10.42 -23.73
CA VAL A 38 -31.28 9.10 -23.84
C VAL A 38 -29.96 9.21 -24.59
N TRP A 39 -29.96 9.89 -25.74
CA TRP A 39 -28.77 10.06 -26.56
C TRP A 39 -27.68 10.88 -25.85
N GLY A 40 -28.04 12.00 -25.23
CA GLY A 40 -27.11 12.79 -24.43
C GLY A 40 -26.53 12.01 -23.24
N GLY A 41 -27.36 11.17 -22.60
CA GLY A 41 -26.92 10.26 -21.54
C GLY A 41 -25.95 9.19 -22.03
N MET A 42 -26.20 8.61 -23.22
CA MET A 42 -25.31 7.63 -23.84
C MET A 42 -23.94 8.24 -24.18
N ASP A 43 -23.92 9.43 -24.78
CA ASP A 43 -22.67 10.13 -25.11
C ASP A 43 -21.85 10.45 -23.85
N ALA A 44 -22.51 10.98 -22.81
CA ALA A 44 -21.86 11.27 -21.54
C ALA A 44 -21.31 9.98 -20.89
N ASN A 45 -22.07 8.89 -20.90
CA ASN A 45 -21.65 7.60 -20.35
C ASN A 45 -20.46 7.03 -21.14
N GLN A 46 -20.49 7.14 -22.48
CA GLN A 46 -19.39 6.70 -23.34
C GLN A 46 -18.12 7.51 -23.09
N ALA A 47 -18.23 8.84 -22.94
CA ALA A 47 -17.09 9.70 -22.61
C ALA A 47 -16.47 9.34 -21.25
N LEU A 48 -17.29 9.04 -20.24
CA LEU A 48 -16.82 8.56 -18.94
C LEU A 48 -16.11 7.22 -19.08
N ARG A 49 -16.66 6.26 -19.83
CA ARG A 49 -16.01 4.95 -20.07
C ARG A 49 -14.62 5.09 -20.68
N VAL A 50 -14.46 5.95 -21.68
CA VAL A 50 -13.17 6.20 -22.31
C VAL A 50 -12.18 6.80 -21.30
N ARG A 51 -12.60 7.79 -20.51
CA ARG A 51 -11.75 8.40 -19.47
C ARG A 51 -11.32 7.39 -18.42
N PHE A 52 -12.27 6.66 -17.81
CA PHE A 52 -11.93 5.67 -16.78
C PHE A 52 -11.08 4.51 -17.31
N SER A 53 -11.31 4.05 -18.55
CA SER A 53 -10.42 3.06 -19.17
C SER A 53 -9.02 3.62 -19.46
N SER A 54 -8.92 4.87 -19.92
CA SER A 54 -7.64 5.48 -20.28
C SER A 54 -6.81 5.84 -19.04
N ASP A 55 -7.44 6.36 -18.00
CA ASP A 55 -6.79 6.80 -16.77
C ASP A 55 -6.36 5.59 -15.92
N SER A 56 -7.17 4.52 -15.90
CA SER A 56 -6.78 3.24 -15.28
C SER A 56 -5.51 2.66 -15.91
N LEU A 57 -5.39 2.72 -17.24
CA LEU A 57 -4.21 2.23 -17.96
C LEU A 57 -2.99 3.16 -17.82
N GLN A 58 -3.19 4.46 -17.57
CA GLN A 58 -2.08 5.39 -17.30
C GLN A 58 -1.42 5.12 -15.95
N LEU A 59 -2.22 4.90 -14.90
CA LEU A 59 -1.70 4.59 -13.56
C LEU A 59 -0.87 3.29 -13.57
N ASP A 60 -1.35 2.26 -14.26
CA ASP A 60 -0.61 1.00 -14.41
C ASP A 60 0.70 1.19 -15.19
N ARG A 61 0.67 1.99 -16.26
CA ARG A 61 1.86 2.24 -17.09
C ARG A 61 2.93 3.05 -16.34
N ASP A 62 2.52 4.06 -15.57
CA ASP A 62 3.43 4.88 -14.76
C ASP A 62 3.99 4.08 -13.57
N ALA A 63 3.18 3.23 -12.94
CA ALA A 63 3.64 2.31 -11.90
C ALA A 63 4.66 1.29 -12.45
N CYS A 64 4.42 0.72 -13.63
CA CYS A 64 5.38 -0.17 -14.30
C CYS A 64 6.68 0.54 -14.68
N ALA A 65 6.61 1.76 -15.25
CA ALA A 65 7.80 2.52 -15.60
C ALA A 65 8.64 2.90 -14.36
N ASN A 66 7.98 3.21 -13.23
CA ASN A 66 8.64 3.49 -11.97
C ASN A 66 9.36 2.24 -11.41
N LEU A 67 8.68 1.09 -11.40
CA LEU A 67 9.30 -0.18 -10.99
C LEU A 67 10.49 -0.55 -11.90
N ASP A 68 10.35 -0.43 -13.22
CA ASP A 68 11.45 -0.67 -14.16
C ASP A 68 12.63 0.28 -13.89
N SER A 69 12.38 1.55 -13.57
CA SER A 69 13.44 2.51 -13.22
C SER A 69 14.21 2.15 -11.94
N THR A 70 13.61 1.36 -11.04
CA THR A 70 14.27 0.87 -9.81
C THR A 70 14.88 -0.53 -9.96
N ILE A 71 14.36 -1.35 -10.87
CA ILE A 71 14.81 -2.73 -11.10
C ILE A 71 15.94 -2.78 -12.14
N VAL A 72 15.85 -2.01 -13.23
CA VAL A 72 16.81 -2.02 -14.35
C VAL A 72 18.23 -1.60 -13.97
N PRO A 73 18.47 -0.62 -13.06
CA PRO A 73 19.82 -0.30 -12.60
C PRO A 73 20.55 -1.52 -12.01
N CYS A 74 19.81 -2.38 -11.30
CA CYS A 74 20.33 -3.57 -10.66
C CYS A 74 20.68 -4.69 -11.67
N CYS A 75 20.08 -4.73 -12.86
CA CYS A 75 20.35 -5.78 -13.86
C CYS A 75 21.74 -5.64 -14.51
N GLY A 76 22.31 -4.43 -14.55
CA GLY A 76 23.69 -4.18 -14.98
C GLY A 76 24.69 -4.63 -13.93
N GLU A 77 24.50 -4.17 -12.69
CA GLU A 77 25.36 -4.49 -11.54
C GLU A 77 25.33 -5.98 -11.17
N LEU A 78 24.18 -6.66 -11.24
CA LEU A 78 24.09 -8.12 -11.05
C LEU A 78 24.84 -8.90 -12.14
N ARG A 79 24.86 -8.40 -13.38
CA ARG A 79 25.63 -9.02 -14.48
C ARG A 79 27.13 -8.84 -14.30
N GLU A 80 27.56 -7.73 -13.72
CA GLU A 80 28.97 -7.49 -13.37
C GLU A 80 29.40 -8.33 -12.16
N LEU A 81 28.56 -8.43 -11.12
CA LEU A 81 28.80 -9.28 -9.95
C LEU A 81 28.90 -10.78 -10.34
N ASN A 82 28.03 -11.23 -11.26
CA ASN A 82 27.99 -12.61 -11.75
C ASN A 82 29.08 -12.93 -12.80
N ARG A 83 29.74 -11.92 -13.39
CA ARG A 83 30.90 -12.15 -14.28
C ARG A 83 32.20 -12.45 -13.55
N GLY A 84 32.29 -12.13 -12.26
CA GLY A 84 33.54 -12.21 -11.50
C GLY A 84 33.74 -13.46 -10.64
N HIS A 85 32.73 -14.32 -10.48
CA HIS A 85 32.70 -15.29 -9.37
C HIS A 85 32.59 -16.77 -9.80
N TYR A 86 33.21 -17.17 -10.92
CA TYR A 86 33.62 -18.57 -11.12
C TYR A 86 35.07 -18.76 -10.63
N HIS A 87 35.30 -18.65 -9.32
CA HIS A 87 36.51 -19.20 -8.72
C HIS A 87 36.23 -20.68 -8.47
N LYS A 88 37.09 -21.52 -9.05
CA LYS A 88 37.07 -22.97 -8.87
C LYS A 88 36.94 -23.33 -7.39
N VAL A 89 35.76 -23.80 -6.98
CA VAL A 89 35.51 -24.36 -5.64
C VAL A 89 36.02 -25.81 -5.60
N ASP A 90 37.25 -26.07 -6.06
CA ASP A 90 37.84 -27.42 -6.01
C ASP A 90 39.36 -27.44 -5.82
N GLU A 91 39.99 -26.31 -5.52
CA GLU A 91 41.37 -26.33 -5.04
C GLU A 91 41.40 -25.84 -3.59
N PRO A 92 41.54 -26.74 -2.60
CA PRO A 92 41.71 -26.33 -1.22
C PRO A 92 43.08 -25.67 -1.07
N SER A 93 43.14 -24.35 -1.29
CA SER A 93 44.36 -23.56 -1.16
C SER A 93 44.76 -23.26 0.29
N CYS A 94 44.28 -24.05 1.26
CA CYS A 94 44.72 -23.96 2.65
C CYS A 94 45.78 -25.04 2.91
N SER A 95 47.02 -24.63 3.11
CA SER A 95 48.04 -25.42 3.82
C SER A 95 47.64 -25.53 5.29
N THR A 96 46.58 -26.27 5.59
CA THR A 96 46.19 -26.54 6.98
C THR A 96 47.09 -27.66 7.49
N PRO A 97 47.94 -27.44 8.51
CA PRO A 97 48.70 -28.53 9.10
C PRO A 97 47.72 -29.56 9.67
N THR A 98 47.75 -30.76 9.10
CA THR A 98 46.98 -31.90 9.59
C THR A 98 47.34 -32.18 11.05
N LYS A 99 46.32 -32.09 11.90
CA LYS A 99 46.25 -32.70 13.24
C LYS A 99 47.30 -32.22 14.25
N ARG A 100 47.03 -31.08 14.88
CA ARG A 100 47.39 -30.92 16.29
C ARG A 100 46.22 -31.46 17.14
N PRO A 101 46.47 -32.26 18.19
CA PRO A 101 45.41 -32.60 19.14
C PRO A 101 44.92 -31.29 19.77
N PHE A 102 43.65 -30.96 19.52
CA PHE A 102 43.01 -29.83 20.18
C PHE A 102 42.72 -30.26 21.61
N ASN A 103 43.18 -29.48 22.60
CA ASN A 103 42.70 -29.63 23.97
C ASN A 103 41.24 -29.20 23.97
N LEU A 104 40.33 -30.17 23.86
CA LEU A 104 38.91 -29.92 23.98
C LEU A 104 38.64 -29.50 25.43
N PRO A 105 37.96 -28.37 25.68
CA PRO A 105 37.51 -28.03 27.02
C PRO A 105 36.62 -29.16 27.56
N SER A 106 36.77 -29.49 28.84
CA SER A 106 35.94 -30.52 29.45
C SER A 106 34.46 -30.09 29.41
N VAL A 107 33.55 -31.06 29.38
CA VAL A 107 32.11 -30.80 29.49
C VAL A 107 31.79 -29.96 30.74
N GLU A 108 32.57 -30.14 31.80
CA GLU A 108 32.47 -29.36 33.04
C GLU A 108 32.75 -27.88 32.80
N SER A 109 33.84 -27.54 32.09
CA SER A 109 34.21 -26.16 31.75
C SER A 109 33.20 -25.51 30.78
N ILE A 110 32.50 -26.31 29.97
CA ILE A 110 31.43 -25.83 29.08
C ILE A 110 30.14 -25.54 29.86
N GLU A 111 29.78 -26.40 30.82
CA GLU A 111 28.57 -26.20 31.63
C GLU A 111 28.69 -24.98 32.56
N GLU A 112 29.88 -24.60 33.02
CA GLU A 112 30.11 -23.36 33.78
C GLU A 112 29.80 -22.08 32.98
N LEU A 113 29.93 -22.12 31.65
CA LEU A 113 29.66 -20.98 30.77
C LEU A 113 28.20 -20.92 30.31
N LYS A 114 27.38 -21.89 30.72
CA LYS A 114 25.97 -21.97 30.34
C LYS A 114 25.19 -20.87 31.03
N THR A 115 24.29 -20.25 30.26
CA THR A 115 23.39 -19.25 30.82
C THR A 115 22.47 -19.93 31.85
N PRO A 116 22.37 -19.40 33.09
CA PRO A 116 21.45 -19.91 34.12
C PRO A 116 20.01 -19.99 33.61
N ALA A 117 19.21 -20.88 34.19
CA ALA A 117 17.80 -21.00 33.81
C ALA A 117 17.05 -19.69 34.09
N PHE A 118 16.02 -19.39 33.29
CA PHE A 118 15.23 -18.15 33.43
C PHE A 118 14.69 -17.92 34.85
N GLU A 119 14.28 -18.99 35.52
CA GLU A 119 13.80 -18.95 36.91
C GLU A 119 14.88 -18.50 37.91
N GLU A 120 16.13 -18.90 37.70
CA GLU A 120 17.28 -18.48 38.52
C GLU A 120 17.62 -17.00 38.28
N LEU A 121 17.48 -16.54 37.04
CA LEU A 121 17.62 -15.12 36.68
C LEU A 121 16.53 -14.27 37.33
N LEU A 122 15.30 -14.76 37.41
CA LEU A 122 14.23 -14.06 38.13
C LEU A 122 14.53 -13.99 39.63
N ASN A 123 14.93 -15.10 40.26
CA ASN A 123 15.23 -15.10 41.69
C ASN A 123 16.40 -14.18 42.05
N THR A 124 17.44 -14.08 41.22
CA THR A 124 18.53 -13.10 41.43
C THR A 124 18.05 -11.66 41.30
N PHE A 125 17.22 -11.37 40.29
CA PHE A 125 16.63 -10.05 40.11
C PHE A 125 15.75 -9.64 41.30
N TRP A 126 14.92 -10.54 41.83
CA TRP A 126 14.01 -10.28 42.95
C TRP A 126 14.68 -10.36 44.33
N GLY A 127 15.68 -11.23 44.50
CA GLY A 127 16.46 -11.37 45.73
C GLY A 127 17.37 -10.18 46.03
N GLY A 128 17.76 -9.40 45.01
CA GLY A 128 18.51 -8.15 45.16
C GLY A 128 17.65 -6.92 45.56
N LYS A 129 16.33 -7.05 45.63
CA LYS A 129 15.40 -5.93 45.90
C LYS A 129 15.02 -5.85 47.36
N SER A 130 15.98 -5.62 48.24
CA SER A 130 15.66 -5.25 49.61
C SER A 130 16.78 -4.45 50.27
N SER A 131 16.89 -3.18 49.90
CA SER A 131 17.08 -2.15 50.91
C SER A 131 16.30 -0.90 50.49
N LYS A 132 15.23 -0.70 51.25
CA LYS A 132 14.28 0.41 51.17
C LYS A 132 15.00 1.71 51.51
N LEU A 133 15.27 2.56 50.51
CA LEU A 133 15.55 3.98 50.74
C LEU A 133 14.23 4.76 50.72
N ALA A 134 14.06 5.58 51.75
CA ALA A 134 12.82 6.22 52.14
C ALA A 134 12.54 7.51 51.36
N ASN A 135 11.25 7.71 51.06
CA ASN A 135 10.50 8.97 50.89
C ASN A 135 10.76 9.92 49.70
N GLY A 136 9.64 10.18 48.99
CA GLY A 136 9.24 11.45 48.34
C GLY A 136 9.83 11.69 46.96
N ASP A 137 9.16 12.26 45.96
CA ASP A 137 7.83 12.81 45.75
C ASP A 137 7.75 13.16 44.23
N VAL A 138 6.53 13.44 43.74
CA VAL A 138 6.20 14.19 42.51
C VAL A 138 6.19 13.47 41.14
N LYS A 139 5.03 13.63 40.50
CA LYS A 139 4.62 13.29 39.14
C LYS A 139 5.26 14.17 38.05
N HIS A 140 5.64 13.53 36.94
CA HIS A 140 5.41 13.90 35.53
C HIS A 140 5.59 15.37 35.05
N SER A 141 6.52 15.57 34.09
CA SER A 141 6.29 16.00 32.68
C SER A 141 7.24 17.10 32.15
N ILE A 142 7.78 16.81 30.95
CA ILE A 142 8.27 17.69 29.85
C ILE A 142 9.68 18.32 29.94
N GLU A 143 10.42 18.02 28.85
CA GLU A 143 11.55 18.71 28.22
C GLU A 143 13.00 18.44 28.66
N GLU A 144 13.84 18.38 27.62
CA GLU A 144 15.29 18.23 27.54
C GLU A 144 15.89 16.82 27.70
N ALA A 145 16.28 16.26 26.55
CA ALA A 145 17.24 15.18 26.48
C ALA A 145 18.59 15.60 27.09
N PRO A 146 19.25 14.68 27.80
CA PRO A 146 20.67 14.46 27.55
C PRO A 146 20.82 13.07 26.93
N SER A 147 21.09 13.09 25.63
CA SER A 147 21.86 12.09 24.89
C SER A 147 22.64 11.17 25.85
N LEU A 148 22.20 9.92 25.99
CA LEU A 148 23.04 8.83 26.46
C LEU A 148 24.21 8.75 25.47
N ARG A 149 25.29 9.48 25.78
CA ARG A 149 26.46 9.61 24.92
C ARG A 149 26.98 8.21 24.63
N ASP A 150 26.94 7.87 23.35
CA ASP A 150 27.38 6.59 22.81
C ASP A 150 28.84 6.34 23.23
N SER A 151 29.08 5.28 24.01
CA SER A 151 30.43 4.92 24.52
C SER A 151 31.30 4.25 23.44
N ARG A 152 31.07 4.56 22.17
CA ARG A 152 31.79 3.98 21.04
C ARG A 152 32.95 4.89 20.66
N VAL A 153 34.16 4.48 21.04
CA VAL A 153 35.40 5.08 20.54
C VAL A 153 35.52 4.78 19.04
N PRO A 154 35.75 5.77 18.17
CA PRO A 154 35.93 5.52 16.74
C PRO A 154 37.27 4.82 16.49
N LEU A 155 37.25 3.76 15.69
CA LEU A 155 38.48 3.17 15.16
C LEU A 155 39.09 4.15 14.15
N THR A 156 40.36 4.51 14.37
CA THR A 156 41.14 5.29 13.41
C THR A 156 41.95 4.33 12.54
N ALA A 157 41.91 4.52 11.23
CA ALA A 157 42.74 3.79 10.30
C ALA A 157 44.19 4.27 10.44
N VAL A 158 45.13 3.34 10.59
CA VAL A 158 46.57 3.61 10.53
C VAL A 158 46.99 3.40 9.07
N ASN A 159 47.54 4.46 8.45
CA ASN A 159 48.16 4.40 7.12
C ASN A 159 49.58 3.84 7.19
#